data_AF-A0A2V7YRX8-F1
#
_entry.id   AF-A0A2V7YRX8-F1
#
_cell.length_a   1.000
_cell.length_b   1.000
_cell.length_c   1.000
_cell.angle_alpha   90.00
_cell.angle_beta   90.00
_cell.angle_gamma   90.00
#
_symmetry.space_group_name_H-M   'P 1'
#
loop_
_entity.id
_entity.type
_entity.pdbx_description
1 polymer ?
#
loop_
_entity_poly.entity_id
_entity_poly.type
_entity_poly.pdbx_seq_one_letter_code
_entity_poly.pdbx_strand_id
1 'polypeptide(L)' 'MKRLVLGAIAFLLLSGASSDRQRALHALNRLSFGPRPGEVDEVLQEGVDVWIEQQLHPDSIPDRAVDARLQT' A
#
# COMPACT_ATOMS: atom_id res chain seq x y z
N MET A 1 30.36 12.21 17.75
CA MET A 1 29.71 12.64 16.50
C MET A 1 28.85 11.55 15.83
N LYS A 2 29.26 10.28 15.82
CA LYS A 2 28.49 9.18 15.18
C LYS A 2 27.09 8.89 15.79
N ARG A 3 26.91 9.13 17.10
CA ARG A 3 25.63 8.89 17.82
C ARG A 3 24.50 9.86 17.44
N LEU A 4 24.84 11.08 17.04
CA LEU A 4 23.86 12.11 16.65
C LEU A 4 23.32 11.87 15.24
N VAL A 5 24.17 11.40 14.32
CA VAL A 5 23.77 11.08 12.94
C VAL A 5 22.82 9.89 12.90
N LEU A 6 23.06 8.85 13.72
CA LEU A 6 22.19 7.68 13.81
C LEU A 6 20.78 8.03 14.31
N GLY A 7 20.68 8.94 15.29
CA GLY A 7 19.39 9.41 15.82
C GLY A 7 18.59 10.23 14.80
N ALA A 8 19.26 11.09 14.02
CA ALA A 8 18.61 11.88 12.98
C ALA A 8 18.08 11.00 11.82
N ILE A 9 18.84 9.98 11.42
CA ILE A 9 18.40 9.02 10.39
C ILE A 9 17.20 8.19 10.89
N ALA A 10 17.25 7.68 12.12
CA ALA A 10 16.14 6.93 12.70
C ALA A 10 14.85 7.77 12.81
N PHE A 11 14.97 9.05 13.17
CA PHE A 11 13.83 9.97 13.26
C PHE A 11 13.19 10.23 11.88
N LEU A 12 14.01 10.51 10.85
CA LEU A 12 13.52 10.75 9.48
C LEU A 12 12.83 9.51 8.90
N LEU A 13 13.39 8.31 9.11
CA LEU A 13 12.78 7.06 8.63
C LEU A 13 11.44 6.77 9.33
N LEU A 14 11.32 7.07 10.62
CA LEU A 14 10.10 6.84 11.39
C LEU A 14 8.96 7.80 10.97
N SER A 15 9.28 9.06 10.67
CA SER A 15 8.30 10.02 10.14
C SER A 15 7.76 9.62 8.77
N GLY A 16 8.64 9.16 7.86
CA GLY A 16 8.23 8.65 6.55
C GLY A 16 7.29 7.45 6.66
N ALA A 17 7.63 6.46 7.49
CA ALA A 17 6.80 5.27 7.71
C ALA A 17 5.39 5.60 8.27
N SER A 18 5.28 6.58 9.17
CA SER A 18 3.97 7.06 9.65
C SER A 18 3.17 7.69 8.52
N SER A 19 3.81 8.49 7.65
CA SER A 19 3.13 9.13 6.53
C SER A 19 2.60 8.12 5.52
N ASP A 20 3.35 7.06 5.20
CA ASP A 20 2.89 6.03 4.28
C ASP A 20 1.75 5.21 4.84
N ARG A 21 1.76 4.90 6.14
CA ARG A 21 0.63 4.21 6.78
C ARG A 21 -0.65 5.04 6.70
N GLN A 22 -0.56 6.35 6.94
CA GLN A 22 -1.71 7.25 6.83
C GLN A 22 -2.20 7.35 5.38
N ARG A 23 -1.28 7.39 4.40
CA ARG A 23 -1.61 7.39 2.98
C ARG A 23 -2.29 6.08 2.57
N ALA A 24 -1.79 4.93 3.00
CA ALA A 24 -2.39 3.62 2.76
C ALA A 24 -3.82 3.55 3.33
N LEU A 25 -4.00 3.99 4.58
CA LEU A 25 -5.32 4.07 5.20
C LEU A 25 -6.27 5.01 4.43
N HIS A 26 -5.76 6.16 3.98
CA HIS A 26 -6.55 7.10 3.18
C HIS A 26 -6.95 6.50 1.82
N ALA A 27 -6.01 5.86 1.12
CA ALA A 27 -6.25 5.22 -0.16
C ALA A 27 -7.31 4.12 -0.04
N LEU A 28 -7.18 3.24 0.96
CA LEU A 28 -8.16 2.18 1.22
C LEU A 28 -9.56 2.76 1.50
N ASN A 29 -9.67 3.83 2.27
CA ASN A 29 -10.97 4.47 2.52
C ASN A 29 -11.60 5.14 1.28
N ARG A 30 -10.80 5.47 0.25
CA ARG A 30 -11.28 6.23 -0.92
C ARG A 30 -11.46 5.38 -2.17
N LEU A 31 -10.64 4.34 -2.32
CA LEU A 31 -10.57 3.51 -3.52
C LEU A 31 -11.06 2.09 -3.26
N SER A 32 -11.46 1.77 -2.02
CA SER A 32 -12.08 0.50 -1.65
C SER A 32 -13.25 0.73 -0.68
N PHE A 33 -13.83 -0.35 -0.15
CA PHE A 33 -14.90 -0.29 0.86
C PHE A 33 -14.40 -0.03 2.29
N GLY A 34 -13.14 0.39 2.44
CA GLY A 34 -12.46 0.59 3.71
C GLY A 34 -11.58 -0.61 4.07
N PRO A 35 -10.57 -0.39 4.94
CA PRO A 35 -9.55 -1.39 5.24
C PRO A 35 -10.09 -2.56 6.07
N ARG A 36 -9.74 -3.78 5.68
CA ARG A 36 -9.86 -4.97 6.51
C ARG A 36 -8.67 -5.09 7.47
N PRO A 37 -8.77 -5.87 8.56
CA PRO A 37 -7.63 -6.14 9.43
C PRO A 37 -6.43 -6.69 8.63
N GLY A 38 -5.28 -6.01 8.71
CA GLY A 38 -4.04 -6.38 7.99
C GLY A 38 -3.85 -5.69 6.63
N GLU A 39 -4.89 -5.16 6.01
CA GLU A 39 -4.84 -4.67 4.62
C GLU A 39 -3.99 -3.39 4.46
N VAL A 40 -3.91 -2.57 5.50
CA VAL A 40 -2.97 -1.43 5.52
C VAL A 40 -1.52 -1.92 5.42
N ASP A 41 -1.18 -3.04 6.07
CA ASP A 41 0.18 -3.58 6.03
C ASP A 41 0.46 -4.24 4.67
N GLU A 42 -0.54 -4.84 4.03
CA GLU A 42 -0.43 -5.37 2.66
C GLU A 42 -0.13 -4.24 1.66
N VAL A 43 -0.89 -3.14 1.70
CA VAL A 43 -0.64 -1.96 0.86
C VAL A 43 0.74 -1.35 1.14
N LEU A 44 1.21 -1.36 2.38
CA LEU A 44 2.55 -0.87 2.73
C LEU A 44 3.66 -1.79 2.21
N GLN A 45 3.46 -3.11 2.18
CA GLN A 45 4.42 -4.06 1.63
C GLN A 45 4.56 -3.91 0.11
N GLU A 46 3.46 -3.60 -0.57
CA GLU A 46 3.44 -3.34 -2.00
C GLU A 46 3.95 -1.93 -2.37
N GLY A 47 3.64 -0.94 -1.51
CA GLY A 47 3.86 0.48 -1.76
C GLY A 47 2.58 1.17 -2.20
N VAL A 48 2.22 2.27 -1.53
CA VAL A 48 0.93 2.95 -1.70
C VAL A 48 0.69 3.39 -3.14
N ASP A 49 1.70 3.94 -3.82
CA ASP A 49 1.55 4.44 -5.19
C ASP A 49 1.35 3.29 -6.19
N VAL A 50 2.09 2.19 -6.03
CA VAL A 50 1.92 0.99 -6.86
C VAL A 50 0.52 0.42 -6.70
N TRP A 51 0.04 0.33 -5.46
CA TRP A 51 -1.31 -0.14 -5.16
C TRP A 51 -2.39 0.76 -5.79
N ILE A 52 -2.23 2.10 -5.72
CA ILE A 52 -3.16 3.06 -6.35
C ILE A 52 -3.20 2.87 -7.87
N GLU A 53 -2.03 2.75 -8.53
CA GLU A 53 -1.96 2.56 -9.98
C GLU A 53 -2.71 1.30 -10.44
N GLN A 54 -2.65 0.22 -9.65
CA GLN A 54 -3.42 -0.99 -9.94
C GLN A 54 -4.93 -0.77 -9.84
N GLN A 55 -5.40 0.05 -8.89
CA GLN A 55 -6.83 0.39 -8.79
C GLN A 55 -7.30 1.26 -9.96
N LEU A 56 -6.43 2.11 -10.50
CA LEU A 56 -6.72 2.96 -11.67
C LEU A 56 -6.65 2.17 -12.99
N HIS A 57 -5.87 1.10 -13.03
CA HIS A 57 -5.67 0.24 -14.19
C HIS A 57 -6.01 -1.24 -13.88
N PRO A 58 -7.28 -1.55 -13.56
CA PRO A 58 -7.68 -2.89 -13.12
C PRO A 58 -7.47 -3.97 -14.19
N ASP A 59 -7.47 -3.61 -15.47
CA ASP A 59 -7.19 -4.53 -16.59
C ASP A 59 -5.78 -5.16 -16.52
N SER A 60 -4.87 -4.57 -15.74
CA SER A 60 -3.54 -5.11 -15.49
C SER A 60 -3.52 -6.24 -14.45
N ILE A 61 -4.62 -6.44 -13.71
CA ILE A 61 -4.76 -7.43 -12.64
C ILE A 61 -5.41 -8.70 -13.21
N PRO A 62 -4.70 -9.85 -13.23
CA PRO A 62 -5.27 -11.08 -13.78
C PRO A 62 -6.42 -11.64 -12.91
N ASP A 63 -7.63 -11.73 -13.46
CA ASP A 63 -8.78 -12.39 -12.81
C ASP A 63 -8.95 -13.84 -13.29
N ARG A 64 -7.92 -14.65 -13.01
CA ARG A 64 -7.88 -16.05 -13.48
C ARG A 64 -9.06 -16.89 -13.01
N ALA A 65 -9.63 -16.56 -11.85
CA ALA A 65 -10.74 -17.29 -11.27
C ALA A 65 -12.05 -17.05 -12.03
N VAL A 66 -12.30 -15.81 -12.46
CA VAL A 66 -13.44 -15.48 -13.32
C VAL A 66 -13.17 -15.95 -14.74
N ASP A 67 -11.97 -15.72 -15.28
CA ASP A 67 -11.58 -16.16 -16.63
C ASP A 67 -11.84 -17.66 -16.83
N ALA A 68 -11.40 -18.50 -15.88
CA ALA A 68 -11.61 -19.95 -15.94
C ALA A 68 -13.09 -20.36 -15.89
N ARG A 69 -13.97 -19.56 -15.27
CA ARG A 69 -15.42 -19.82 -15.21
C ARG A 69 -16.15 -19.41 -16.49
N LEU A 70 -15.63 -18.41 -17.21
CA LEU A 70 -16.25 -17.87 -18.42
C LEU A 70 -15.84 -18.61 -19.70
N GLN A 71 -14.76 -19.41 -19.65
CA GLN A 71 -14.38 -20.31 -20.75
C GLN A 71 -15.48 -21.37 -20.95
N THR A 72 -16.33 -21.14 -21.96
CA THR A 72 -17.42 -22.02 -22.41
C THR A 72 -16.95 -22.88 -23.58
#